data_AF-A0A453DTB2-F1
#
_entry.id   AF-A0A453DTB2-F1
#
_cell.length_a   1.000
_cell.length_b   1.000
_cell.length_c   1.000
_cell.angle_alpha   90.00
_cell.angle_beta   90.00
_cell.angle_gamma   90.00
#
_symmetry.space_group_name_H-M   'P 1'
#
loop_
_entity.id
_entity.type
_entity.pdbx_description
1 polymer ?
#
loop_
_entity_poly.entity_id
_entity_poly.type
_entity_poly.pdbx_seq_one_letter_code
_entity_poly.pdbx_strand_id
1 'polypeptide(L)'
;SAGGELSTMCPWADTMRFRYHWASPLHYANTPNVCNFKFSRDCHNSRGQQGMCVVGAINNYTDQLYTYGDSSKSSYNLTESLMFLAHFVGDVHQPLHVGYEEDEGGNTIMVRWYRRKANLHHVWDVSIIDTVMKDFYNKSLDTMVDALQTNLTEGWSDDVGHWENCANKEATC
;
A
#
# COMPACT_ATOMS: atom_id res chain seq x y z
N SER A 1 -18.99 -9.10 0.50
CA SER A 1 -18.67 -9.68 1.82
C SER A 1 -17.37 -10.44 1.68
N ALA A 2 -16.43 -10.28 2.63
CA ALA A 2 -15.07 -10.86 2.56
C ALA A 2 -15.00 -12.33 3.00
N GLY A 3 -16.12 -12.95 3.37
CA GLY A 3 -16.12 -14.33 3.86
C GLY A 3 -15.34 -14.54 5.16
N GLY A 4 -14.95 -13.45 5.85
CA GLY A 4 -14.06 -13.48 7.02
C GLY A 4 -12.58 -13.25 6.70
N GLU A 5 -12.18 -13.25 5.42
CA GLU A 5 -10.78 -13.19 4.99
C GLU A 5 -10.43 -11.82 4.39
N LEU A 6 -9.73 -10.97 5.14
CA LEU A 6 -9.36 -9.62 4.71
C LEU A 6 -8.52 -9.61 3.42
N SER A 7 -7.62 -10.58 3.26
CA SER A 7 -6.72 -10.71 2.10
C SER A 7 -7.48 -10.74 0.77
N THR A 8 -8.67 -11.31 0.74
CA THR A 8 -9.52 -11.39 -0.47
C THR A 8 -10.04 -10.02 -0.93
N MET A 9 -10.02 -9.02 -0.04
CA MET A 9 -10.49 -7.67 -0.32
C MET A 9 -9.35 -6.67 -0.52
N CYS A 10 -8.10 -7.01 -0.17
CA CYS A 10 -6.98 -6.11 -0.38
C CYS A 10 -6.85 -5.63 -1.84
N PRO A 11 -7.08 -6.44 -2.90
CA PRO A 11 -7.02 -5.95 -4.29
C PRO A 11 -8.18 -5.04 -4.73
N TRP A 12 -9.19 -4.82 -3.87
CA TRP A 12 -10.40 -4.08 -4.24
C TRP A 12 -10.12 -2.61 -4.59
N ALA A 13 -9.20 -1.95 -3.88
CA ALA A 13 -8.88 -0.54 -4.11
C ALA A 13 -8.35 -0.30 -5.54
N ASP A 14 -7.49 -1.19 -6.03
CA ASP A 14 -6.99 -1.19 -7.40
C ASP A 14 -8.08 -1.32 -8.47
N THR A 15 -9.15 -2.04 -8.17
CA THR A 15 -10.30 -2.14 -9.08
C THR A 15 -11.11 -0.84 -9.04
N MET A 16 -11.25 -0.25 -7.86
CA MET A 16 -12.11 0.89 -7.63
C MET A 16 -11.51 2.22 -8.09
N ARG A 17 -10.19 2.36 -8.20
CA ARG A 17 -9.56 3.59 -8.73
C ARG A 17 -10.06 4.01 -10.13
N PHE A 18 -10.59 3.06 -10.92
CA PHE A 18 -11.19 3.34 -12.23
C PHE A 18 -12.64 3.85 -12.14
N ARG A 19 -13.33 3.58 -11.04
CA ARG A 19 -14.69 4.08 -10.78
C ARG A 19 -14.67 5.33 -9.89
N TYR A 20 -13.78 5.33 -8.92
CA TYR A 20 -13.46 6.42 -8.00
C TYR A 20 -12.14 7.04 -8.45
N HIS A 21 -12.17 7.82 -9.53
CA HIS A 21 -10.97 8.43 -10.10
C HIS A 21 -10.18 9.29 -9.09
N TRP A 22 -10.84 9.83 -8.07
CA TRP A 22 -10.20 10.55 -6.98
C TRP A 22 -9.27 9.67 -6.12
N ALA A 23 -9.46 8.35 -6.12
CA ALA A 23 -8.64 7.40 -5.37
C ALA A 23 -7.35 7.00 -6.11
N SER A 24 -7.25 7.20 -7.43
CA SER A 24 -6.04 6.85 -8.20
C SER A 24 -4.73 7.42 -7.63
N PRO A 25 -4.61 8.72 -7.28
CA PRO A 25 -3.38 9.25 -6.70
C PRO A 25 -3.09 8.76 -5.27
N LEU A 26 -4.04 8.07 -4.62
CA LEU A 26 -3.85 7.56 -3.26
C LEU A 26 -3.01 6.28 -3.20
N HIS A 27 -2.65 5.69 -4.34
CA HIS A 27 -1.84 4.47 -4.39
C HIS A 27 -0.33 4.74 -4.33
N TYR A 28 0.11 5.98 -4.48
CA TYR A 28 1.54 6.31 -4.55
C TYR A 28 1.85 7.69 -3.94
N ALA A 29 3.13 7.99 -3.80
CA ALA A 29 3.66 9.31 -3.52
C ALA A 29 4.80 9.61 -4.49
N ASN A 30 4.68 10.72 -5.21
CA ASN A 30 5.71 11.16 -6.14
C ASN A 30 6.74 12.03 -5.41
N THR A 31 8.01 11.65 -5.52
CA THR A 31 9.13 12.45 -5.03
C THR A 31 9.84 13.12 -6.21
N PRO A 32 10.44 14.31 -6.04
CA PRO A 32 11.38 14.84 -7.02
C PRO A 32 12.62 13.92 -7.06
N ASN A 33 13.57 14.18 -7.95
CA ASN A 33 14.79 13.39 -8.12
C ASN A 33 15.77 13.50 -6.91
N VAL A 34 15.32 13.05 -5.74
CA VAL A 34 15.96 13.08 -4.43
C VAL A 34 15.60 11.81 -3.65
N CYS A 35 16.53 11.26 -2.89
CA CYS A 35 16.30 10.05 -2.10
C CYS A 35 15.71 10.36 -0.71
N ASN A 36 14.68 11.21 -0.63
CA ASN A 36 13.93 11.45 0.62
C ASN A 36 12.48 11.78 0.35
N PHE A 37 11.61 11.39 1.28
CA PHE A 37 10.21 11.80 1.32
C PHE A 37 10.00 12.92 2.34
N LYS A 38 9.21 13.92 1.97
CA LYS A 38 8.71 14.99 2.84
C LYS A 38 7.23 15.20 2.56
N PHE A 39 6.38 14.91 3.55
CA PHE A 39 4.93 14.98 3.40
C PHE A 39 4.43 16.29 2.77
N SER A 40 4.90 17.45 3.27
CA SER A 40 4.48 18.76 2.77
C SER A 40 4.93 19.10 1.35
N ARG A 41 5.98 18.43 0.85
CA ARG A 41 6.49 18.60 -0.51
C ARG A 41 5.87 17.59 -1.47
N ASP A 42 5.73 16.35 -1.04
CA ASP A 42 5.51 15.19 -1.93
C ASP A 42 4.08 14.63 -1.85
N CYS A 43 3.36 14.85 -0.74
CA CYS A 43 2.03 14.28 -0.56
C CYS A 43 0.94 15.16 -1.17
N HIS A 44 0.88 15.18 -2.50
CA HIS A 44 -0.19 15.84 -3.24
C HIS A 44 -0.49 15.11 -4.55
N ASN A 45 -1.66 15.37 -5.12
CA ASN A 45 -1.97 14.91 -6.49
C ASN A 45 -1.45 15.88 -7.55
N SER A 46 -1.67 15.57 -8.83
CA SER A 46 -1.28 16.41 -9.97
C SER A 46 -1.92 17.81 -10.02
N ARG A 47 -2.94 18.08 -9.18
CA ARG A 47 -3.55 19.40 -9.03
C ARG A 47 -2.99 20.18 -7.83
N GLY A 48 -1.99 19.64 -7.14
CA GLY A 48 -1.39 20.22 -5.94
C GLY A 48 -2.26 20.11 -4.69
N GLN A 49 -3.33 19.29 -4.69
CA GLN A 49 -4.16 19.08 -3.51
C GLN A 49 -3.38 18.26 -2.49
N GLN A 50 -3.06 18.87 -1.35
CA GLN A 50 -2.29 18.27 -0.26
C GLN A 50 -3.02 17.06 0.35
N GLY A 51 -2.25 16.09 0.85
CA GLY A 51 -2.76 14.85 1.45
C GLY A 51 -3.25 13.80 0.43
N MET A 52 -3.26 14.12 -0.86
CA MET A 52 -3.70 13.19 -1.92
C MET A 52 -2.55 12.31 -2.41
N CYS A 53 -2.00 11.49 -1.51
CA CYS A 53 -0.99 10.48 -1.78
C CYS A 53 -1.20 9.27 -0.85
N VAL A 54 -0.45 8.18 -1.02
CA VAL A 54 -0.58 6.96 -0.19
C VAL A 54 -0.39 7.21 1.31
N VAL A 55 0.58 8.04 1.70
CA VAL A 55 0.81 8.37 3.12
C VAL A 55 -0.37 9.16 3.70
N GLY A 56 -0.94 10.10 2.93
CA GLY A 56 -2.12 10.85 3.35
C GLY A 56 -3.38 9.99 3.40
N ALA A 57 -3.49 9.01 2.50
CA ALA A 57 -4.57 8.03 2.49
C ALA A 57 -4.54 7.14 3.74
N ILE A 58 -3.37 6.64 4.13
CA ILE A 58 -3.18 5.85 5.36
C ILE A 58 -3.64 6.65 6.58
N ASN A 59 -3.22 7.92 6.72
CA ASN A 59 -3.66 8.78 7.82
C ASN A 59 -5.19 8.95 7.81
N ASN A 60 -5.76 9.31 6.66
CA ASN A 60 -7.20 9.56 6.52
C ASN A 60 -8.05 8.33 6.86
N TYR A 61 -7.73 7.15 6.32
CA TYR A 61 -8.54 5.95 6.57
C TYR A 61 -8.32 5.36 7.96
N THR A 62 -7.15 5.56 8.56
CA THR A 62 -6.93 5.30 9.99
C THR A 62 -7.83 6.19 10.85
N ASP A 63 -7.86 7.50 10.59
CA ASP A 63 -8.72 8.46 11.29
C ASP A 63 -10.21 8.11 11.19
N GLN A 64 -10.66 7.69 10.01
CA GLN A 64 -12.04 7.24 9.81
C GLN A 64 -12.35 6.01 10.66
N LEU A 65 -11.45 5.02 10.72
CA LEU A 65 -11.67 3.79 11.50
C LEU A 65 -11.70 4.03 13.01
N TYR A 66 -11.05 5.08 13.53
CA TYR A 66 -11.19 5.47 14.94
C TYR A 66 -12.62 5.88 15.33
N THR A 67 -13.50 6.15 14.37
CA THR A 67 -14.92 6.42 14.62
C THR A 67 -15.77 5.16 14.78
N TYR A 68 -15.20 3.97 14.61
CA TYR A 68 -15.90 2.70 14.78
C TYR A 68 -16.48 2.58 16.20
N GLY A 69 -17.77 2.22 16.29
CA GLY A 69 -18.49 2.13 17.56
C GLY A 69 -19.06 3.46 18.08
N ASP A 70 -18.73 4.59 17.46
CA ASP A 70 -19.31 5.91 17.78
C ASP A 70 -20.33 6.33 16.72
N SER A 71 -21.60 5.96 16.94
CA SER A 71 -22.72 6.25 16.04
C SER A 71 -23.01 7.75 15.87
N SER A 72 -22.45 8.62 16.72
CA SER A 72 -22.59 10.07 16.59
C SER A 72 -21.60 10.69 15.60
N LYS A 73 -20.54 9.95 15.21
CA LYS A 73 -19.44 10.45 14.39
C LYS A 73 -19.30 9.82 13.00
N SER A 74 -19.92 8.67 12.75
CA SER A 74 -19.65 7.91 11.52
C SER A 74 -20.62 8.26 10.37
N SER A 75 -20.30 9.27 9.57
CA SER A 75 -20.85 9.41 8.21
C SER A 75 -20.08 8.57 7.16
N TYR A 76 -18.97 7.95 7.57
CA TYR A 76 -18.06 7.22 6.68
C TYR A 76 -18.51 5.78 6.45
N ASN A 77 -18.15 5.23 5.28
CA ASN A 77 -18.23 3.81 5.04
C ASN A 77 -16.97 3.14 5.61
N LEU A 78 -17.07 2.64 6.84
CA LEU A 78 -15.93 2.04 7.55
C LEU A 78 -15.46 0.73 6.91
N THR A 79 -16.32 0.03 6.16
CA THR A 79 -15.88 -1.14 5.37
C THR A 79 -14.97 -0.72 4.23
N GLU A 80 -15.31 0.33 3.48
CA GLU A 80 -14.40 0.88 2.45
C GLU A 80 -13.13 1.43 3.09
N SER A 81 -13.23 2.09 4.25
CA SER A 81 -12.07 2.61 4.99
C SER A 81 -11.06 1.51 5.32
N LEU A 82 -11.54 0.37 5.84
CA LEU A 82 -10.69 -0.78 6.15
C LEU A 82 -10.05 -1.39 4.90
N MET A 83 -10.83 -1.56 3.82
CA MET A 83 -10.32 -2.12 2.57
C MET A 83 -9.27 -1.21 1.91
N PHE A 84 -9.49 0.11 1.93
CA PHE A 84 -8.50 1.08 1.45
C PHE A 84 -7.25 1.07 2.31
N LEU A 85 -7.37 1.14 3.63
CA LEU A 85 -6.23 1.13 4.54
C LEU A 85 -5.37 -0.14 4.34
N ALA A 86 -6.00 -1.31 4.31
CA ALA A 86 -5.30 -2.59 4.12
C ALA A 86 -4.52 -2.62 2.80
N HIS A 87 -5.07 -2.05 1.73
CA HIS A 87 -4.38 -1.94 0.45
C HIS A 87 -3.22 -0.94 0.50
N PHE A 88 -3.45 0.27 1.02
CA PHE A 88 -2.45 1.34 1.01
C PHE A 88 -1.26 1.06 1.92
N VAL A 89 -1.44 0.28 2.99
CA VAL A 89 -0.32 -0.27 3.76
C VAL A 89 0.53 -1.18 2.86
N GLY A 90 -0.05 -1.99 1.97
CA GLY A 90 0.72 -2.74 0.98
C GLY A 90 1.47 -1.83 0.01
N ASP A 91 0.77 -0.87 -0.58
CA ASP A 91 1.32 0.05 -1.57
C ASP A 91 2.49 0.88 -1.05
N VAL A 92 2.38 1.45 0.16
CA VAL A 92 3.47 2.29 0.71
C VAL A 92 4.76 1.50 0.94
N HIS A 93 4.67 0.17 1.09
CA HIS A 93 5.80 -0.72 1.25
C HIS A 93 6.41 -1.18 -0.08
N GLN A 94 5.72 -0.96 -1.21
CA GLN A 94 6.28 -1.18 -2.55
C GLN A 94 7.22 -0.01 -2.88
N PRO A 95 8.55 -0.22 -2.98
CA PRO A 95 9.51 0.88 -3.08
C PRO A 95 9.25 1.88 -4.22
N LEU A 96 8.71 1.42 -5.34
CA LEU A 96 8.42 2.25 -6.51
C LEU A 96 7.07 2.95 -6.46
N HIS A 97 6.22 2.67 -5.46
CA HIS A 97 5.05 3.52 -5.14
C HIS A 97 5.47 4.78 -4.38
N VAL A 98 6.69 4.85 -3.84
CA VAL A 98 7.30 6.08 -3.31
C VAL A 98 8.54 6.41 -4.14
N GLY A 99 8.31 6.57 -5.45
CA GLY A 99 9.34 6.74 -6.47
C GLY A 99 9.44 8.16 -7.03
N TYR A 100 10.17 8.29 -8.13
CA TYR A 100 10.34 9.58 -8.80
C TYR A 100 9.13 9.93 -9.67
N GLU A 101 8.74 11.20 -9.65
CA GLU A 101 7.71 11.72 -10.54
C GLU A 101 8.13 11.59 -12.02
N GLU A 102 9.41 11.87 -12.31
CA GLU A 102 9.96 11.95 -13.67
C GLU A 102 9.85 10.63 -14.46
N ASP A 103 9.90 9.50 -13.76
CA ASP A 103 9.83 8.17 -14.37
C ASP A 103 8.52 7.42 -14.08
N GLU A 104 7.55 8.12 -13.46
CA GLU A 104 6.27 7.59 -13.00
C GLU A 104 6.45 6.38 -12.06
N GLY A 105 7.37 6.48 -11.10
CA GLY A 105 7.73 5.37 -10.21
C GLY A 105 8.33 4.20 -10.99
N GLY A 106 9.12 4.48 -12.03
CA GLY A 106 9.71 3.46 -12.90
C GLY A 106 8.76 2.83 -13.93
N ASN A 107 7.53 3.32 -14.08
CA ASN A 107 6.60 2.84 -15.12
C ASN A 107 7.10 3.16 -16.55
N THR A 108 7.86 4.25 -16.72
CA THR A 108 8.43 4.64 -18.00
C THR A 108 9.78 3.98 -18.29
N ILE A 109 10.38 3.29 -17.31
CA ILE A 109 11.67 2.60 -17.45
C ILE A 109 11.43 1.20 -18.03
N MET A 110 11.60 1.06 -19.34
CA MET A 110 11.44 -0.22 -20.03
C MET A 110 12.66 -1.12 -19.85
N VAL A 111 12.43 -2.35 -19.38
CA VAL A 111 13.45 -3.37 -19.11
C VAL A 111 13.08 -4.72 -19.72
N ARG A 112 13.96 -5.70 -19.52
CA ARG A 112 13.66 -7.12 -19.77
C ARG A 112 13.78 -7.90 -18.47
N TRP A 113 12.66 -8.49 -18.03
CA TRP A 113 12.67 -9.49 -16.97
C TRP A 113 12.85 -10.87 -17.62
N TYR A 114 14.07 -11.39 -17.52
CA TYR A 114 14.53 -12.55 -18.29
C TYR A 114 14.25 -12.37 -19.80
N ARG A 115 13.36 -13.20 -20.36
CA ARG A 115 13.04 -13.22 -21.79
C ARG A 115 11.89 -12.28 -22.15
N ARG A 116 11.16 -11.72 -21.17
CA ARG A 116 9.96 -10.88 -21.40
C ARG A 116 10.29 -9.40 -21.24
N LYS A 117 9.67 -8.55 -22.06
CA LYS A 117 9.70 -7.09 -21.85
C LYS A 117 8.76 -6.74 -20.70
N ALA A 118 9.15 -5.78 -19.87
CA ALA A 118 8.36 -5.22 -18.77
C ALA A 118 8.79 -3.77 -18.53
N ASN A 119 8.05 -3.02 -17.72
CA ASN A 119 8.59 -1.80 -17.10
C ASN A 119 9.14 -2.14 -15.70
N LEU A 120 9.97 -1.26 -15.13
CA LEU A 120 10.61 -1.50 -13.84
C LEU A 120 9.59 -1.59 -12.70
N HIS A 121 8.55 -0.76 -12.71
CA HIS A 121 7.47 -0.78 -11.72
C HIS A 121 6.80 -2.16 -11.60
N HIS A 122 6.37 -2.72 -12.73
CA HIS A 122 5.77 -4.05 -12.84
C HIS A 122 6.74 -5.18 -12.44
N VAL A 123 8.05 -4.96 -12.56
CA VAL A 123 9.03 -5.92 -12.04
C VAL A 123 8.92 -6.04 -10.52
N TRP A 124 8.78 -4.91 -9.83
CA TRP A 124 8.60 -4.87 -8.38
C TRP A 124 7.22 -5.33 -7.93
N ASP A 125 6.14 -4.86 -8.57
CA ASP A 125 4.76 -5.22 -8.18
C ASP A 125 4.48 -6.71 -8.31
N VAL A 126 4.98 -7.33 -9.39
CA VAL A 126 4.52 -8.67 -9.81
C VAL A 126 5.68 -9.59 -10.11
N SER A 127 6.61 -9.15 -10.96
CA SER A 127 7.49 -10.11 -11.65
C SER A 127 8.46 -10.81 -10.71
N ILE A 128 8.99 -10.11 -9.70
CA ILE A 128 9.85 -10.70 -8.67
C ILE A 128 9.07 -11.75 -7.87
N ILE A 129 7.89 -11.37 -7.35
CA ILE A 129 7.04 -12.24 -6.51
C ILE A 129 6.64 -13.49 -7.29
N ASP A 130 6.11 -13.34 -8.51
CA ASP A 130 5.72 -14.47 -9.37
C ASP A 130 6.88 -15.41 -9.66
N THR A 131 8.08 -14.87 -9.88
CA THR A 131 9.27 -15.68 -10.17
C THR A 131 9.71 -16.46 -8.94
N VAL A 132 9.80 -15.78 -7.79
CA VAL A 132 10.18 -16.42 -6.52
C VAL A 132 9.16 -17.49 -6.12
N MET A 133 7.86 -17.18 -6.19
CA MET A 133 6.78 -18.10 -5.87
C MET A 133 6.82 -19.35 -6.78
N LYS A 134 7.11 -19.17 -8.07
CA LYS A 134 7.26 -20.28 -9.01
C LYS A 134 8.52 -21.11 -8.74
N ASP A 135 9.66 -20.47 -8.54
CA ASP A 135 10.96 -21.15 -8.53
C ASP A 135 11.25 -21.82 -7.18
N PHE A 136 10.74 -21.27 -6.06
CA PHE A 136 11.04 -21.76 -4.71
C PHE A 136 9.82 -22.32 -3.95
N TYR A 137 8.59 -21.96 -4.34
CA TYR A 137 7.39 -22.29 -3.56
C TYR A 137 6.34 -23.08 -4.35
N ASN A 138 6.70 -23.68 -5.48
CA ASN A 138 5.80 -24.48 -6.33
C ASN A 138 4.49 -23.74 -6.68
N LYS A 139 4.57 -22.42 -6.86
CA LYS A 139 3.43 -21.52 -7.14
C LYS A 139 2.39 -21.45 -6.00
N SER A 140 2.76 -21.83 -4.78
CA SER A 140 1.90 -21.75 -3.60
C SER A 140 2.14 -20.43 -2.86
N LEU A 141 1.13 -19.57 -2.82
CA LEU A 141 1.17 -18.34 -2.04
C LEU A 141 1.21 -18.65 -0.54
N ASP A 142 0.38 -19.59 -0.08
CA ASP A 142 0.30 -19.97 1.34
C ASP A 142 1.67 -20.43 1.87
N THR A 143 2.38 -21.25 1.10
CA THR A 143 3.71 -21.73 1.48
C THR A 143 4.75 -20.60 1.51
N MET A 144 4.64 -19.62 0.62
CA MET A 144 5.49 -18.44 0.64
C MET A 144 5.19 -17.56 1.85
N VAL A 145 3.91 -17.38 2.20
CA VAL A 145 3.46 -16.65 3.39
C VAL A 145 3.97 -17.32 4.67
N ASP A 146 3.82 -18.65 4.80
CA ASP A 146 4.32 -19.41 5.96
C ASP A 146 5.84 -19.25 6.12
N ALA A 147 6.58 -19.27 5.02
CA ALA A 147 8.03 -19.08 5.02
C ALA A 147 8.43 -17.65 5.42
N LEU A 148 7.69 -16.63 4.95
CA LEU A 148 7.91 -15.24 5.36
C LEU A 148 7.64 -15.08 6.86
N GLN A 149 6.51 -15.60 7.36
CA GLN A 149 6.16 -15.54 8.77
C GLN A 149 7.21 -16.21 9.66
N THR A 150 7.75 -17.35 9.24
CA THR A 150 8.81 -18.06 9.98
C THR A 150 10.11 -17.26 10.06
N ASN A 151 10.37 -16.41 9.08
CA ASN A 151 11.60 -15.60 8.99
C ASN A 151 11.47 -14.20 9.63
N LEU A 152 10.27 -13.80 10.08
CA LEU A 152 10.07 -12.56 10.83
C LEU A 152 10.53 -12.75 12.28
N THR A 153 11.83 -12.57 12.52
CA THR A 153 12.44 -12.84 13.83
C THR A 153 12.84 -11.59 14.63
N GLU A 154 13.03 -10.44 13.98
CA GLU A 154 13.52 -9.20 14.60
C GLU A 154 12.98 -7.95 13.87
N GLY A 155 13.03 -6.79 14.52
CA GLY A 155 12.66 -5.51 13.91
C GLY A 155 11.18 -5.20 14.12
N TRP A 156 10.40 -5.07 13.04
CA TRP A 156 8.97 -4.79 13.13
C TRP A 156 8.17 -5.85 13.88
N SER A 157 8.67 -7.09 13.95
CA SER A 157 8.06 -8.12 14.80
C SER A 157 8.04 -7.74 16.28
N ASP A 158 9.03 -6.96 16.73
CA ASP A 158 9.14 -6.49 18.12
C ASP A 158 8.18 -5.31 18.37
N ASP A 159 7.80 -4.59 17.32
CA ASP A 159 6.87 -3.46 17.36
C ASP A 159 5.39 -3.88 17.27
N VAL A 160 5.08 -5.13 16.89
CA VAL A 160 3.70 -5.63 16.77
C VAL A 160 2.89 -5.38 18.03
N GLY A 161 3.45 -5.71 19.20
CA GLY A 161 2.77 -5.48 20.47
C GLY A 161 2.55 -3.99 20.78
N HIS A 162 3.41 -3.11 20.27
CA HIS A 162 3.25 -1.66 20.37
C HIS A 162 2.16 -1.14 19.41
N TRP A 163 2.08 -1.67 18.19
CA TRP A 163 1.04 -1.33 17.22
C TRP A 163 -0.35 -1.78 17.68
N GLU A 164 -0.46 -3.00 18.23
CA GLU A 164 -1.72 -3.53 18.79
C GLU A 164 -2.25 -2.69 19.96
N ASN A 165 -1.34 -2.07 20.72
CA ASN A 165 -1.66 -1.27 21.91
C ASN A 165 -1.45 0.24 21.68
N CYS A 166 -1.43 0.71 20.43
CA CYS A 166 -1.20 2.11 20.08
C CYS A 166 -2.24 3.01 20.80
N ALA A 167 -1.78 3.69 21.84
CA ALA A 167 -2.63 4.46 22.75
C ALA A 167 -2.98 5.86 22.21
N ASN A 168 -2.22 6.33 21.22
CA ASN A 168 -2.35 7.68 20.69
C ASN A 168 -3.38 7.70 19.55
N LYS A 169 -4.44 8.49 19.71
CA LYS A 169 -5.58 8.54 18.77
C LYS A 169 -5.38 9.55 17.62
N GLU A 170 -4.22 10.21 17.57
CA GLU A 170 -3.98 11.38 16.70
C GLU A 170 -2.75 11.23 15.79
N ALA A 171 -2.04 10.10 15.83
CA ALA A 171 -0.88 9.87 14.97
C ALA A 171 -0.83 8.42 14.50
N THR A 172 -0.45 8.22 13.25
CA THR A 172 0.00 6.94 12.71
C THR A 172 1.16 6.44 13.57
N CYS A 173 0.88 5.41 14.36
CA CYS A 173 1.86 4.39 14.68
C CYS A 173 2.22 3.67 13.35
#